data_AF-A0AAP3ZWQ2-F1
#
_entry.id   AF-A0AAP3ZWQ2-F1
#
_cell.length_a   1.000
_cell.length_b   1.000
_cell.length_c   1.000
_cell.angle_alpha   90.00
_cell.angle_beta   90.00
_cell.angle_gamma   90.00
#
_symmetry.space_group_name_H-M   'P 1'
#
loop_
_entity.id
_entity.type
_entity.pdbx_description
1 polymer ?
#
loop_
_entity_poly.entity_id
_entity_poly.type
_entity_poly.pdbx_seq_one_letter_code
_entity_poly.pdbx_strand_id
1 'polypeptide(L)' 'MKKFQTNVECKYVLDALKVLENEVITLGYTGSSKLLTLQSDESSFYIVLPYRWLVR' A
#
# COMPACT_ATOMS: atom_id res chain seq x y z
N MET A 1 -3.84 -6.80 19.92
CA MET A 1 -3.52 -6.52 18.51
C MET A 1 -2.45 -5.45 18.44
N LYS A 2 -1.35 -5.67 17.72
CA LYS A 2 -0.35 -4.61 17.47
C LYS A 2 -0.93 -3.63 16.43
N LYS A 3 -0.86 -2.34 16.71
CA LYS A 3 -1.23 -1.29 15.74
C LYS A 3 -0.16 -1.24 14.64
N PHE A 4 -0.58 -1.24 13.38
CA PHE A 4 0.28 -1.01 12.23
C PHE A 4 0.18 0.47 11.82
N GLN A 5 1.32 1.12 11.61
CA GLN A 5 1.41 2.48 11.10
C GLN A 5 2.52 2.52 10.04
N THR A 6 2.23 3.12 8.90
CA THR A 6 3.19 3.34 7.81
C THR A 6 2.95 4.71 7.19
N ASN A 7 4.00 5.27 6.60
CA ASN A 7 3.95 6.54 5.88
C ASN A 7 4.24 6.24 4.42
N VAL A 8 3.36 6.65 3.52
CA VAL A 8 3.49 6.46 2.06
C VAL A 8 3.22 7.78 1.36
N GLU A 9 3.70 7.92 0.14
CA GLU A 9 3.31 9.04 -0.72
C GLU A 9 1.88 8.82 -1.21
N CYS A 10 0.98 9.72 -0.85
CA CYS A 10 -0.44 9.64 -1.18
C CYS A 10 -0.68 9.59 -2.68
N LYS A 11 0.14 10.30 -3.48
CA LYS A 11 0.01 10.29 -4.94
C LYS A 11 0.07 8.87 -5.51
N TYR A 12 1.01 8.03 -5.06
CA TYR A 12 1.15 6.67 -5.60
C TYR A 12 -0.01 5.76 -5.20
N VAL A 13 -0.56 5.95 -4.01
CA VAL A 13 -1.77 5.23 -3.58
C VAL A 13 -2.95 5.66 -4.43
N LEU A 14 -3.16 6.96 -4.61
CA LEU A 14 -4.27 7.48 -5.42
C LEU A 14 -4.17 7.05 -6.88
N ASP A 15 -2.97 7.04 -7.45
CA ASP A 15 -2.77 6.62 -8.84
C ASP A 15 -3.05 5.11 -8.99
N ALA A 16 -2.71 4.27 -8.01
CA ALA A 16 -3.11 2.86 -8.01
C ALA A 16 -4.63 2.68 -7.85
N LEU A 17 -5.27 3.44 -6.94
CA LEU A 17 -6.71 3.37 -6.69
C LEU A 17 -7.55 3.84 -7.90
N LYS A 18 -7.04 4.75 -8.73
CA LYS A 18 -7.74 5.18 -9.95
C LYS A 18 -7.78 4.10 -11.04
N VAL A 19 -6.84 3.15 -11.01
CA VAL A 19 -6.75 2.07 -11.99
C VAL A 19 -7.48 0.82 -11.50
N LEU A 20 -7.54 0.61 -10.18
CA LEU A 20 -8.35 -0.44 -9.57
C LEU A 20 -9.83 -0.02 -9.59
N GLU A 21 -10.58 -0.47 -10.58
CA GLU A 21 -12.00 -0.11 -10.78
C GLU A 21 -12.96 -0.83 -9.82
N ASN A 22 -12.44 -1.73 -8.99
CA ASN A 22 -13.25 -2.57 -8.10
C ASN A 22 -13.75 -1.83 -6.85
N GLU A 23 -14.94 -2.20 -6.39
CA GLU A 23 -15.55 -1.65 -5.17
C GLU A 23 -14.75 -1.96 -3.89
N VAL A 24 -14.04 -3.10 -3.88
CA VAL A 24 -13.25 -3.56 -2.74
C VAL A 24 -11.82 -3.84 -3.19
N ILE A 25 -10.86 -3.34 -2.41
CA ILE A 25 -9.43 -3.49 -2.65
C ILE A 25 -8.80 -4.08 -1.40
N THR A 26 -7.95 -5.09 -1.58
CA THR A 26 -7.22 -5.71 -0.49
C THR A 26 -5.88 -5.00 -0.30
N LEU A 27 -5.63 -4.55 0.94
CA LEU A 27 -4.37 -3.95 1.37
C LEU A 27 -3.52 -4.99 2.11
N GLY A 28 -2.39 -5.36 1.53
CA GLY A 28 -1.41 -6.25 2.15
C GLY A 28 -0.22 -5.49 2.72
N TYR A 29 0.17 -5.81 3.96
CA TYR A 29 1.31 -5.19 4.63
C TYR A 29 2.10 -6.23 5.43
N THR A 30 3.43 -6.08 5.46
CA THR A 30 4.34 -7.00 6.14
C THR A 30 5.22 -6.34 7.21
N GLY A 31 5.06 -5.02 7.41
CA GLY A 31 5.83 -4.22 8.37
C GLY A 31 5.91 -2.75 7.94
N SER A 32 6.16 -1.83 8.88
CA SER A 32 6.07 -0.37 8.64
C SER A 32 7.03 0.16 7.57
N SER A 33 8.21 -0.47 7.43
CA SER A 33 9.24 -0.14 6.42
C SER A 33 9.28 -1.10 5.23
N LYS A 34 8.29 -1.99 5.12
CA LYS A 34 8.17 -2.94 4.02
C LYS A 34 7.06 -2.51 3.06
N LEU A 35 7.15 -3.02 1.84
CA LEU A 35 6.20 -2.78 0.76
C LEU A 35 4.74 -2.95 1.19
N LEU A 36 3.90 -2.03 0.72
CA LEU A 36 2.44 -2.07 0.79
C LEU A 36 1.93 -2.59 -0.56
N THR A 37 1.00 -3.54 -0.54
CA THR A 37 0.41 -4.10 -1.75
C THR A 37 -1.06 -3.68 -1.85
N LEU A 38 -1.48 -3.23 -3.03
CA LEU A 38 -2.89 -3.05 -3.36
C LEU A 38 -3.25 -4.06 -4.42
N GLN A 39 -4.25 -4.87 -4.13
CA GLN A 39 -4.72 -5.90 -5.04
C GLN A 39 -6.22 -5.77 -5.22
N SER A 40 -6.66 -5.89 -6.47
CA SER A 40 -8.03 -6.24 -6.75
C SER A 40 -8.09 -7.41 -7.73
N ASP A 41 -8.99 -8.35 -7.43
CA ASP A 41 -9.08 -9.67 -8.05
C ASP A 41 -7.70 -10.37 -8.21
N GLU A 42 -7.60 -11.40 -9.05
CA GLU A 42 -6.32 -12.09 -9.31
C GLU A 42 -5.47 -11.41 -10.39
N SER A 43 -6.00 -10.40 -11.09
CA SER A 43 -5.39 -9.86 -12.32
C SER A 43 -4.57 -8.59 -12.12
N SER A 44 -4.83 -7.81 -11.06
CA SER A 44 -4.20 -6.49 -10.87
C SER A 44 -3.50 -6.37 -9.53
N PHE A 45 -2.18 -6.13 -9.57
CA PHE A 45 -1.33 -6.07 -8.39
C PHE A 45 -0.39 -4.86 -8.43
N TYR A 46 -0.48 -4.00 -7.42
CA TYR A 46 0.32 -2.79 -7.28
C TYR A 46 1.15 -2.80 -6.01
N ILE A 47 2.37 -2.28 -6.10
CA ILE A 47 3.28 -2.11 -4.96
C ILE A 47 3.52 -0.63 -4.73
N VAL A 48 3.32 -0.17 -3.49
CA VAL A 48 3.71 1.15 -3.02
C VAL A 48 4.81 1.00 -1.97
N LEU A 49 5.92 1.70 -2.17
CA LEU A 49 7.03 1.72 -1.22
C LEU A 49 6.77 2.77 -0.12
N PRO A 50 6.86 2.42 1.17
CA PRO A 50 6.74 3.40 2.23
C PRO A 50 7.99 4.26 2.37
N TYR A 51 7.79 5.45 2.92
CA TYR A 51 8.89 6.30 3.35
C TYR A 51 9.69 5.60 4.44
N ARG A 52 10.99 5.42 4.18
CA ARG A 52 11.94 5.01 5.21
C ARG A 52 12.46 6.25 5.91
N TRP A 53 11.85 6.55 7.06
CA TRP A 53 12.45 7.49 7.99
C TRP A 53 13.64 6.78 8.62
N LEU A 54 14.85 7.25 8.30
CA LEU A 54 16.03 6.90 9.08
C LEU A 54 15.79 7.42 10.51
N VAL A 55 15.39 6.51 11.40
CA VAL A 55 15.47 6.77 12.84
C VAL A 55 16.95 6.82 13.16
N ARG A 56 17.46 8.04 13.39
CA ARG A 56 18.81 8.26 13.93
C ARG A 56 18.85 7.82 15.39
#